data_AF-A0A392TSD0-F1
#
_entry.id   AF-A0A392TSD0-F1
#
_cell.length_a   1.000
_cell.length_b   1.000
_cell.length_c   1.000
_cell.angle_alpha   90.00
_cell.angle_beta   90.00
_cell.angle_gamma   90.00
#
_symmetry.space_group_name_H-M   'P 1'
#
loop_
_entity.id
_entity.type
_entity.pdbx_description
1 polymer ?
#
loop_
_entity_poly.entity_id
_entity_poly.type
_entity_poly.pdbx_seq_one_letter_code
_entity_poly.pdbx_strand_id
1 'polypeptide(L)' 'MQSPQEQGAFNLFVNQLMLPNGKVWDSNKIHSLFPLNIANSILAVPLFDDIEEDQLVWDDDMH' A
#
# COMPACT_ATOMS: atom_id res chain seq x y z
N MET A 1 15.87 -9.26 -22.08
CA MET A 1 14.85 -10.09 -21.41
C MET A 1 13.85 -9.12 -20.80
N GLN A 2 12.67 -8.97 -21.40
CA GLN A 2 11.59 -8.17 -20.81
C GLN A 2 10.93 -9.01 -19.71
N SER A 3 10.83 -8.45 -18.51
CA SER A 3 10.14 -9.06 -17.38
C SER A 3 8.73 -9.48 -17.79
N PRO A 4 8.22 -10.66 -17.39
CA PRO A 4 6.88 -11.15 -17.74
C PRO A 4 5.80 -10.46 -16.90
N GLN A 5 5.90 -9.14 -16.75
CA GLN A 5 4.84 -8.35 -16.17
C GLN A 5 3.68 -8.41 -17.16
N GLU A 6 2.65 -9.19 -16.82
CA GLU A 6 1.44 -9.29 -17.62
C GLU A 6 0.91 -7.89 -17.96
N GLN A 7 0.45 -7.70 -19.20
CA GLN A 7 0.02 -6.43 -19.80
C GLN A 7 -1.25 -5.82 -19.17
N GLY A 8 -1.52 -6.11 -17.90
CA GLY A 8 -2.65 -5.63 -17.11
C GLY A 8 -2.27 -5.04 -15.75
N ALA A 9 -0.97 -4.93 -15.42
CA ALA A 9 -0.55 -4.16 -14.27
C ALA A 9 -0.89 -2.68 -14.50
N PHE A 10 -2.01 -2.21 -13.94
CA PHE A 10 -2.27 -0.79 -13.83
C PHE A 10 -1.03 -0.15 -13.20
N ASN A 11 -0.48 0.87 -13.85
CA ASN A 11 0.63 1.66 -13.30
C ASN A 11 0.05 2.54 -12.17
N LEU A 12 -0.31 1.88 -11.07
CA LEU A 12 -1.11 2.40 -9.98
C LEU A 12 -0.31 2.26 -8.71
N PHE A 13 -0.04 3.40 -8.08
CA PHE A 13 0.58 3.45 -6.78
C PHE A 13 -0.47 3.30 -5.68
N VAL A 14 -0.06 2.72 -4.54
CA VAL A 14 -0.95 2.55 -3.38
C VAL A 14 -1.57 3.87 -2.93
N ASN A 15 -0.82 4.98 -3.01
CA ASN A 15 -1.33 6.31 -2.66
C ASN A 15 -2.48 6.79 -3.56
N GLN A 16 -2.60 6.28 -4.78
CA GLN A 16 -3.70 6.60 -5.68
C GLN A 16 -4.99 5.87 -5.31
N LEU A 17 -4.96 4.90 -4.40
CA LEU A 17 -6.14 4.22 -3.86
C LEU A 17 -6.69 4.89 -2.59
N MET A 18 -6.01 5.93 -2.09
CA MET A 18 -6.37 6.65 -0.88
C MET A 18 -7.03 7.99 -1.19
N LEU A 19 -7.78 8.54 -0.23
CA LEU A 19 -8.30 9.89 -0.28
C LEU A 19 -7.15 10.92 -0.28
N PRO A 20 -7.31 12.08 -0.93
CA PRO A 20 -6.31 13.15 -0.86
C PRO A 20 -6.08 13.59 0.59
N ASN A 21 -4.81 13.77 0.97
CA ASN A 21 -4.38 14.28 2.28
C ASN A 21 -4.76 13.41 3.49
N GLY A 22 -5.07 12.13 3.30
CA GLY A 22 -5.35 11.21 4.40
C GLY A 22 -4.87 9.80 4.10
N LYS A 23 -4.50 9.07 5.16
CA LYS A 23 -4.29 7.62 5.09
C LYS A 23 -5.61 6.89 5.28
N VAL A 24 -6.54 7.15 4.36
CA VAL A 24 -7.87 6.53 4.33
C VAL A 24 -8.11 6.01 2.92
N TRP A 25 -8.54 4.75 2.81
CA TRP A 25 -8.89 4.14 1.53
C TRP A 25 -10.08 4.85 0.87
N ASP A 26 -10.00 5.09 -0.43
CA ASP A 26 -11.16 5.51 -1.24
C ASP A 26 -11.97 4.28 -1.65
N SER A 27 -12.97 3.93 -0.84
CA SER A 27 -13.79 2.73 -1.05
C SER A 27 -14.53 2.75 -2.39
N ASN A 28 -15.03 3.91 -2.82
CA ASN A 28 -15.74 4.05 -4.08
C ASN A 28 -14.80 3.75 -5.26
N LYS A 29 -13.60 4.33 -5.22
CA LYS A 29 -12.58 4.09 -6.24
C LYS A 29 -12.12 2.63 -6.25
N ILE A 30 -11.85 2.05 -5.09
CA ILE A 30 -11.40 0.65 -4.98
C ILE A 30 -12.48 -0.32 -5.52
N HIS A 31 -13.75 -0.12 -5.21
CA HIS A 31 -14.83 -0.93 -5.77
C HIS A 31 -15.02 -0.74 -7.27
N SER A 32 -14.64 0.41 -7.84
CA SER A 32 -14.71 0.65 -9.29
C SER A 32 -13.55 0.02 -10.08
N LEU A 33 -12.40 -0.17 -9.43
CA LEU A 33 -11.18 -0.64 -10.08
C LEU A 33 -10.95 -2.15 -9.92
N PHE A 34 -11.46 -2.75 -8.84
CA PHE A 34 -11.18 -4.13 -8.50
C PHE A 34 -12.44 -4.99 -8.37
N PRO A 35 -12.37 -6.30 -8.69
CA PRO A 35 -13.42 -7.24 -8.34
C PRO A 35 -13.72 -7.21 -6.84
N LEU A 36 -14.97 -7.48 -6.47
CA LEU A 36 -15.46 -7.35 -5.10
C LEU A 36 -14.59 -8.08 -4.06
N ASN A 37 -14.13 -9.30 -4.35
CA ASN A 37 -13.28 -10.05 -3.44
C ASN A 37 -11.92 -9.38 -3.22
N ILE A 38 -11.34 -8.77 -4.25
CA ILE A 38 -10.07 -8.05 -4.17
C ILE A 38 -10.27 -6.70 -3.47
N ALA A 39 -11.33 -5.97 -3.82
CA ALA A 39 -11.69 -4.72 -3.17
C ALA A 39 -11.85 -4.90 -1.65
N ASN A 40 -12.57 -5.95 -1.22
CA ASN A 40 -12.75 -6.27 0.19
C ASN A 40 -11.41 -6.61 0.88
N SER A 41 -10.53 -7.35 0.20
CA SER A 41 -9.20 -7.64 0.74
C SER A 41 -8.36 -6.37 0.93
N ILE A 42 -8.40 -5.42 -0.01
CA ILE A 42 -7.69 -4.14 0.10
C ILE A 42 -8.25 -3.32 1.27
N LEU A 43 -9.58 -3.18 1.35
CA LEU A 43 -10.24 -2.38 2.39
C LEU A 43 -10.06 -2.94 3.80
N ALA A 44 -9.77 -4.24 3.93
CA ALA A 44 -9.45 -4.88 5.20
C ALA A 44 -8.01 -4.57 5.69
N VAL A 45 -7.12 -4.07 4.82
CA VAL A 45 -5.75 -3.74 5.21
C VAL A 45 -5.76 -2.41 5.97
N PRO A 46 -5.28 -2.37 7.23
CA PRO A 46 -5.18 -1.12 7.97
C PRO A 46 -4.14 -0.19 7.34
N LEU A 47 -4.47 1.08 7.25
CA LEU A 47 -3.52 2.14 6.91
C LEU A 47 -2.96 2.70 8.22
N PHE A 48 -1.68 2.49 8.47
CA PHE A 48 -1.01 2.98 9.67
C PHE A 48 -0.59 4.44 9.48
N ASP A 49 -0.89 5.30 10.45
CA ASP A 49 -0.58 6.73 10.41
C ASP A 49 0.93 7.01 10.32
N ASP A 50 1.76 6.14 10.89
CA ASP A 50 3.21 6.13 10.74
C ASP A 50 3.72 4.71 10.49
N ILE A 51 4.61 4.59 9.52
CA ILE A 51 5.52 3.45 9.42
C ILE A 51 6.73 3.93 10.22
N GLU A 52 6.88 3.43 11.45
CA GLU A 52 8.12 3.64 12.18
C GLU A 52 9.24 3.11 11.28
N GLU A 53 10.11 4.00 10.79
CA GLU A 53 11.29 3.54 10.04
C GLU A 53 12.06 2.62 10.96
N ASP A 54 12.36 1.41 10.49
CA ASP A 54 13.11 0.42 11.24
C ASP A 54 14.48 1.02 11.61
N GLN A 55 14.63 1.44 12.87
CA GLN A 55 15.88 2.02 13.35
C GLN A 55 16.80 0.88 13.78
N LEU A 56 17.85 0.64 12.99
CA LEU A 56 18.98 -0.19 13.39
C LEU A 56 19.74 0.52 14.53
N VAL A 57 19.32 0.26 15.77
CA VAL A 57 20.10 0.63 16.96
C VAL A 57 21.23 -0.38 17.10
N TRP A 58 22.46 0.08 16.86
CA TRP A 58 23.65 -0.68 17.23
C TRP A 58 23.97 -0.34 18.69
N ASP A 59 23.64 -1.25 19.62
CA ASP A 59 24.18 -1.21 20.97
C ASP A 59 25.66 -1.62 20.90
N ASP A 60 26.51 -0.70 20.45
CA ASP A 60 27.94 -0.76 20.72
C ASP A 60 28.11 -0.26 22.16
N ASP A 61 27.84 -1.13 23.13
CA ASP A 61 28.28 -0.96 24.52
C ASP A 61 29.81 -0.93 24.49
N MET A 62 30.34 0.25 24.17
CA MET A 62 31.72 0.60 24.41
C MET A 62 31.92 0.73 25.92
N HIS A 63 32.52 -0.34 26.47
CA HIS A 63 33.37 -0.42 27.67
C HIS A 63 32.69 -0.51 29.05
#